data_AF-A0A5R9PVW6-F1
#
_entry.id   AF-A0A5R9PVW6-F1
#
_cell.length_a   1.000
_cell.length_b   1.000
_cell.length_c   1.000
_cell.angle_alpha   90.00
_cell.angle_beta   90.00
_cell.angle_gamma   90.00
#
_symmetry.space_group_name_H-M   'P 1'
#
loop_
_entity.id
_entity.type
_entity.pdbx_description
1 polymer ?
#
loop_
_entity_poly.entity_id
_entity_poly.type
_entity_poly.pdbx_seq_one_letter_code
_entity_poly.pdbx_strand_id
1 'polypeptide(L)'
;MKKVFTLAVILGFGFLVHTKFVEAAYAVGFVKFYKETTLENSSNQTVNCNTWAFGVVNEPSLIEKYENCINDYQKDGYAIIKQSGT
;
A
#
# COMPACT_ATOMS: atom_id res chain seq x y z
N MET A 1 -20.43 37.57 9.81
CA MET A 1 -19.25 37.26 10.65
C MET A 1 -19.41 36.00 11.50
N LYS A 2 -20.44 35.88 12.37
CA LYS A 2 -20.65 34.66 13.19
C LYS A 2 -20.67 33.34 12.41
N LYS A 3 -21.37 33.27 11.26
CA LYS A 3 -21.43 32.06 10.42
C LYS A 3 -20.07 31.61 9.85
N VAL A 4 -19.18 32.56 9.55
CA VAL A 4 -17.84 32.28 9.03
C VAL A 4 -16.95 31.72 10.14
N PHE A 5 -17.08 32.27 11.35
CA PHE A 5 -16.37 31.76 12.52
C PHE A 5 -16.83 30.35 12.89
N THR A 6 -18.14 30.08 12.87
CA THR A 6 -18.68 28.73 13.10
C THR A 6 -18.16 27.73 12.06
N LEU A 7 -18.11 28.11 10.78
CA LEU A 7 -17.58 27.26 9.71
C LEU A 7 -16.09 26.94 9.92
N ALA A 8 -15.29 27.95 10.29
CA ALA A 8 -13.87 27.77 10.58
C ALA A 8 -13.63 26.81 11.76
N VAL A 9 -14.46 26.90 12.81
CA VAL A 9 -14.39 25.99 13.96
C VAL A 9 -14.73 24.55 13.57
N ILE A 10 -15.78 24.34 12.75
CA ILE A 10 -16.17 23.00 12.27
C ILE A 10 -15.06 22.39 11.41
N LEU A 11 -14.49 23.16 10.48
CA LEU A 11 -13.41 22.69 9.62
C LEU A 11 -12.13 22.39 10.43
N GLY A 12 -11.79 23.23 11.40
CA GLY A 12 -10.66 23.01 12.30
C GLY A 12 -10.81 21.76 13.15
N PHE A 13 -11.99 21.54 13.74
CA PHE A 13 -12.28 20.32 14.49
C PHE A 13 -12.30 19.08 13.59
N GLY A 14 -12.91 19.16 12.40
CA GLY A 14 -12.92 18.07 11.43
C GLY A 14 -11.50 17.66 11.01
N PHE A 15 -10.63 18.63 10.77
CA PHE A 15 -9.22 18.38 10.46
C PHE A 15 -8.48 17.71 11.62
N LEU A 16 -8.67 18.18 12.85
CA LEU A 16 -8.06 17.58 14.05
C LEU A 16 -8.54 16.14 14.30
N VAL A 17 -9.83 15.87 14.12
CA VAL A 17 -10.36 14.51 14.25
C VAL A 17 -9.80 13.60 13.17
N HIS A 18 -9.69 14.09 11.93
CA HIS A 18 -9.12 13.33 10.83
C HIS A 18 -7.65 12.98 11.08
N THR A 19 -6.80 13.94 11.48
CA THR A 19 -5.38 13.67 11.76
C THR A 19 -5.20 12.70 12.92
N LYS A 20 -5.98 12.84 13.99
CA LYS A 20 -5.94 11.91 15.13
C LYS A 20 -6.46 10.53 14.79
N PHE A 21 -7.46 10.42 13.91
CA PHE A 21 -7.94 9.14 13.40
C PHE A 21 -6.88 8.44 12.54
N VAL A 22 -6.19 9.18 11.68
CA VAL A 22 -5.10 8.64 10.84
C VAL A 22 -3.94 8.18 11.71
N GLU A 23 -3.48 8.98 12.68
CA GLU A 23 -2.44 8.58 13.64
C GLU A 23 -2.85 7.34 14.43
N ALA A 24 -4.09 7.29 14.93
CA ALA A 24 -4.61 6.14 15.67
C ALA A 24 -4.71 4.89 14.77
N ALA A 25 -5.13 5.04 13.51
CA ALA A 25 -5.18 3.96 12.55
C ALA A 25 -3.78 3.37 12.32
N TYR A 26 -2.78 4.19 12.02
CA TYR A 26 -1.40 3.71 11.87
C TYR A 26 -0.86 3.09 13.17
N ALA A 27 -1.20 3.64 14.34
CA ALA A 27 -0.80 3.09 15.63
C ALA A 27 -1.40 1.69 15.91
N VAL A 28 -2.58 1.37 15.36
CA VAL A 28 -3.19 0.03 15.44
C VAL A 28 -2.75 -0.91 14.30
N GLY A 29 -1.73 -0.54 13.53
CA GLY A 29 -1.22 -1.33 12.41
C GLY A 29 -2.08 -1.23 11.15
N PHE A 30 -2.93 -0.21 11.06
CA PHE A 30 -3.70 0.09 9.85
C PHE A 30 -2.75 0.68 8.80
N VAL A 31 -2.36 -0.14 7.83
CA VAL A 31 -1.37 0.23 6.82
C VAL A 31 -2.02 0.10 5.44
N LYS A 32 -1.69 1.04 4.56
CA LYS A 32 -1.88 0.88 3.12
C LYS A 32 -0.58 0.28 2.59
N PHE A 33 -0.61 -1.01 2.29
CA PHE A 33 0.53 -1.72 1.72
C PHE A 33 0.25 -1.99 0.25
N TYR A 34 1.16 -1.59 -0.64
CA TYR A 34 1.03 -1.89 -2.06
C TYR A 34 2.41 -2.15 -2.67
N LYS A 35 2.62 -3.37 -3.18
CA LYS A 35 3.80 -3.70 -4.00
C LYS A 35 3.38 -4.43 -5.25
N GLU A 36 4.04 -4.11 -6.35
CA GLU A 36 3.81 -4.67 -7.66
C GLU A 36 5.14 -4.81 -8.40
N THR A 37 5.30 -5.93 -9.09
CA THR A 37 6.46 -6.22 -9.91
C THR A 37 6.04 -7.00 -11.14
N THR A 38 6.46 -6.49 -12.30
CA THR A 38 6.31 -7.17 -13.58
C THR A 38 7.61 -7.89 -13.89
N LEU A 39 7.51 -9.17 -14.20
CA LEU A 39 8.62 -9.98 -14.69
C LEU A 39 8.33 -10.43 -16.13
N GLU A 40 9.40 -10.63 -16.91
CA GLU A 40 9.35 -11.04 -18.31
C GLU A 40 10.36 -12.17 -18.58
N ASN A 41 9.99 -13.18 -19.35
CA ASN A 41 10.91 -14.25 -19.76
C ASN A 41 11.47 -14.04 -21.18
N SER A 42 12.37 -14.94 -21.60
CA SER A 42 12.97 -14.93 -22.95
C SER A 42 11.99 -15.07 -24.12
N SER A 43 10.74 -15.49 -23.84
CA SER A 43 9.65 -15.58 -24.81
C SER A 43 8.74 -14.35 -24.79
N ASN A 44 9.15 -13.26 -24.14
CA ASN A 44 8.39 -12.03 -23.92
C ASN A 44 7.05 -12.24 -23.21
N GLN A 45 6.92 -13.31 -22.42
CA GLN A 45 5.74 -13.53 -21.58
C GLN A 45 5.91 -12.72 -20.29
N THR A 46 4.87 -11.97 -19.94
CA THR A 46 4.88 -11.11 -18.76
C THR A 46 3.99 -11.68 -17.65
N VAL A 47 4.46 -11.56 -16.41
CA VAL A 47 3.72 -11.93 -15.20
C VAL A 47 3.81 -10.80 -14.18
N ASN A 48 2.74 -10.59 -13.43
CA ASN A 48 2.66 -9.54 -12.42
C ASN A 48 2.55 -10.19 -11.03
N CYS A 49 3.58 -10.01 -10.20
CA CYS A 49 3.54 -10.29 -8.78
C CYS A 49 3.11 -9.03 -8.05
N ASN A 50 1.91 -9.01 -7.48
CA ASN A 50 1.44 -7.89 -6.68
C ASN A 50 0.83 -8.34 -5.35
N THR A 51 0.82 -7.40 -4.41
CA THR A 51 0.22 -7.55 -3.11
C THR A 51 -0.32 -6.20 -2.68
N TRP A 52 -1.53 -6.21 -2.13
CA TRP A 52 -2.16 -5.01 -1.65
C TRP A 52 -2.96 -5.32 -0.40
N ALA A 53 -2.92 -4.38 0.53
CA ALA A 53 -3.73 -4.43 1.73
C ALA A 53 -4.11 -3.03 2.18
N PHE A 54 -5.31 -2.92 2.72
CA PHE A 54 -5.82 -1.73 3.36
C PHE A 54 -6.52 -2.14 4.66
N GLY A 55 -5.91 -1.85 5.79
CA GLY A 55 -6.44 -2.23 7.10
C GLY A 55 -5.36 -2.68 8.06
N VAL A 56 -5.77 -3.30 9.16
CA VAL A 56 -4.85 -3.95 10.11
C VAL A 56 -4.35 -5.24 9.48
N VAL A 57 -3.09 -5.25 9.04
CA VAL A 57 -2.51 -6.38 8.30
C VAL A 57 -1.14 -6.78 8.83
N ASN A 58 -0.83 -8.07 8.70
CA ASN A 58 0.48 -8.61 9.03
C ASN A 58 1.44 -8.38 7.85
N GLU A 59 2.07 -7.21 7.80
CA GLU A 59 3.03 -6.80 6.74
C GLU A 59 4.07 -7.88 6.38
N PRO A 60 4.76 -8.52 7.34
CA PRO A 60 5.71 -9.60 7.05
C PRO A 60 5.14 -10.71 6.15
N SER A 61 3.90 -11.13 6.38
CA SER A 61 3.27 -12.19 5.59
C SER A 61 2.94 -11.76 4.16
N LEU A 62 2.61 -10.47 3.97
CA LEU A 62 2.36 -9.90 2.65
C LEU A 62 3.65 -9.73 1.85
N ILE A 63 4.74 -9.35 2.53
CA ILE A 63 6.09 -9.27 1.96
C ILE A 63 6.53 -10.67 1.54
N GLU A 64 6.46 -11.65 2.44
CA GLU A 64 6.88 -13.03 2.16
C GLU A 64 6.14 -13.61 0.94
N LYS A 65 4.82 -13.43 0.88
CA LYS A 65 4.01 -13.90 -0.27
C LYS A 65 4.44 -13.24 -1.58
N TYR A 66 4.73 -11.94 -1.55
CA TYR A 66 5.17 -11.18 -2.71
C TYR A 66 6.57 -11.57 -3.16
N GLU A 67 7.51 -11.74 -2.23
CA GLU A 67 8.87 -12.21 -2.52
C GLU A 67 8.87 -13.65 -3.05
N ASN A 68 8.03 -14.54 -2.49
CA ASN A 68 7.89 -15.90 -2.99
C ASN A 68 7.40 -15.93 -4.44
N CYS A 69 6.41 -15.10 -4.80
CA CYS A 69 5.97 -14.96 -6.19
C CYS A 69 7.12 -14.58 -7.13
N ILE A 70 7.91 -13.56 -6.75
CA ILE A 70 9.06 -13.11 -7.54
C ILE A 70 10.11 -14.22 -7.67
N ASN A 71 10.46 -14.85 -6.55
CA ASN A 71 11.48 -15.89 -6.49
C ASN A 71 11.11 -17.11 -7.33
N ASP A 72 9.83 -17.51 -7.34
CA ASP A 72 9.38 -18.64 -8.13
C ASP A 72 9.47 -18.35 -9.64
N TYR A 73 9.03 -17.18 -10.10
CA TYR A 73 9.19 -16.81 -11.51
C TYR A 73 10.64 -16.57 -11.92
N GLN A 74 11.50 -16.07 -11.01
CA GLN A 74 12.93 -15.95 -11.29
C GLN A 74 13.62 -17.32 -11.47
N LYS A 75 13.22 -18.34 -10.69
CA LYS A 75 13.70 -19.73 -10.91
C LYS A 75 13.26 -20.27 -12.28
N ASP A 76 12.10 -19.87 -12.76
CA ASP A 76 11.57 -20.24 -14.07
C ASP A 76 12.15 -19.40 -15.24
N GLY A 77 13.12 -18.53 -14.95
CA GLY A 77 13.85 -17.76 -15.97
C GLY A 77 13.20 -16.42 -16.35
N TYR A 78 12.29 -15.90 -15.54
CA TYR A 78 11.77 -14.54 -15.70
C TYR A 78 12.71 -13.51 -15.05
N ALA A 79 12.87 -12.36 -15.68
CA ALA A 79 13.64 -11.23 -15.19
C ALA A 79 12.70 -10.08 -14.81
N ILE A 80 13.03 -9.32 -13.76
CA ILE A 80 12.26 -8.16 -13.33
C ILE A 80 12.44 -7.04 -14.36
N ILE A 81 11.34 -6.55 -14.93
CA ILE A 81 11.35 -5.44 -15.90
C ILE A 81 10.74 -4.15 -15.34
N LYS A 82 9.91 -4.26 -14.30
CA LYS A 82 9.27 -3.11 -13.66
C LYS A 82 8.95 -3.42 -12.21
N GLN A 83 9.17 -2.43 -11.33
CA GLN A 83 8.72 -2.47 -9.95
C GLN A 83 7.99 -1.17 -9.60
N SER A 84 6.93 -1.27 -8.82
CA SER A 84 6.17 -0.13 -8.31
C SER A 84 5.57 -0.47 -6.96
N GLY A 85 5.46 0.50 -6.06
CA GLY A 85 4.88 0.27 -4.75
C GLY A 85 5.38 1.22 -3.68
N THR A 86 4.61 1.29 -2.60
CA THR A 86 4.97 1.87 -1.30
C THR A 86 4.65 0.82 -0.26
#